data_AF-A0A7C6XZQ3-F1
#
_entry.id   AF-A0A7C6XZQ3-F1
#
_cell.length_a   1.000
_cell.length_b   1.000
_cell.length_c   1.000
_cell.angle_alpha   90.00
_cell.angle_beta   90.00
_cell.angle_gamma   90.00
#
_symmetry.space_group_name_H-M   'P 1'
#
loop_
_entity.id
_entity.type
_entity.pdbx_description
1 polymer ?
#
loop_
_entity_poly.entity_id
_entity_poly.type
_entity_poly.pdbx_seq_one_letter_code
_entity_poly.pdbx_strand_id
1 'polypeptide(L)'
;MFFGTEDLKSDEIFLNLSKTSEAQPEKRWLPAYYFDICLLDGTKVGHCDLRIGHNEKTYMGGNIGYGIDEPYRGRRYAAKACRLLFAQAQKHRLDHVYITCTPDNIASARTCEIAGGELVEVAAVPEDNEMYAEGKRQVKIYRFAL
;
A
#
# COMPACT_ATOMS: atom_id res chain seq x y z
N MET A 1 10.30 1.36 -16.04
CA MET A 1 9.94 0.06 -16.66
C MET A 1 9.26 -0.79 -15.60
N PHE A 2 8.10 -1.37 -15.91
CA PHE A 2 7.38 -2.25 -14.99
C PHE A 2 7.78 -3.71 -15.19
N PHE A 3 7.99 -4.44 -14.09
CA PHE A 3 8.18 -5.89 -14.09
C PHE A 3 6.84 -6.63 -14.14
N GLY A 4 6.87 -7.86 -14.65
CA GLY A 4 5.75 -8.81 -14.64
C GLY A 4 5.23 -9.09 -13.23
N THR A 5 3.94 -9.43 -13.16
CA THR A 5 3.16 -9.55 -11.92
C THR A 5 2.44 -10.90 -11.80
N GLU A 6 2.78 -11.87 -12.65
CA GLU A 6 2.11 -13.17 -12.76
C GLU A 6 2.35 -14.08 -11.55
N ASP A 7 3.40 -13.77 -10.78
CA ASP A 7 3.81 -14.45 -9.55
C ASP A 7 3.15 -13.85 -8.29
N LEU A 8 2.38 -12.77 -8.41
CA LEU A 8 1.70 -12.13 -7.27
C LEU A 8 0.45 -12.91 -6.84
N LYS A 9 0.66 -14.10 -6.30
CA LYS A 9 -0.40 -15.02 -5.84
C LYS A 9 0.03 -15.84 -4.62
N SER A 10 -0.95 -16.25 -3.83
CA SER A 10 -0.83 -17.24 -2.76
C SER A 10 -1.83 -18.39 -2.98
N ASP A 11 -1.98 -19.24 -1.99
CA ASP A 11 -3.02 -20.27 -1.84
C ASP A 11 -4.44 -19.72 -1.61
N GLU A 12 -4.61 -18.42 -1.39
CA GLU A 12 -5.91 -17.81 -1.07
C GLU A 12 -6.29 -16.67 -2.03
N ILE A 13 -5.30 -15.85 -2.42
CA ILE A 13 -5.55 -14.66 -3.25
C ILE A 13 -4.52 -14.53 -4.38
N PHE A 14 -4.87 -13.75 -5.40
CA PHE A 14 -3.92 -13.22 -6.36
C PHE A 14 -4.17 -11.73 -6.62
N LEU A 15 -3.14 -11.02 -7.06
CA LEU A 15 -3.23 -9.62 -7.44
C LEU A 15 -3.36 -9.52 -8.96
N ASN A 16 -4.55 -9.15 -9.41
CA ASN A 16 -4.81 -8.93 -10.82
C ASN A 16 -4.39 -7.50 -11.18
N LEU A 17 -3.40 -7.34 -12.07
CA LEU A 17 -2.94 -6.02 -12.50
C LEU A 17 -4.04 -5.33 -13.30
N SER A 18 -4.59 -4.26 -12.74
CA SER A 18 -5.62 -3.44 -13.39
C SER A 18 -4.99 -2.42 -14.34
N LYS A 19 -3.96 -1.70 -13.86
CA LYS A 19 -3.21 -0.74 -14.67
C LYS A 19 -1.86 -0.40 -14.05
N THR A 20 -0.99 0.21 -14.85
CA THR A 20 0.19 0.92 -14.39
C THR A 20 0.08 2.41 -14.76
N SER A 21 0.80 3.26 -14.03
CA SER A 21 0.98 4.67 -14.35
C SER A 21 2.44 5.02 -14.28
N GLU A 22 2.99 5.60 -15.35
CA GLU A 22 4.32 6.19 -15.33
C GLU A 22 4.40 7.39 -14.37
N ALA A 23 5.63 7.81 -14.05
CA ALA A 23 5.86 9.00 -13.23
C ALA A 23 5.29 10.27 -13.89
N GLN A 24 4.78 11.20 -13.07
CA GLN A 24 4.41 12.56 -13.49
C GLN A 24 5.21 13.55 -12.61
N PRO A 25 6.45 13.92 -13.03
CA PRO A 25 7.33 14.76 -12.24
C PRO A 25 6.73 16.10 -11.82
N GLU A 26 5.91 16.70 -12.69
CA GLU A 26 5.23 17.98 -12.46
C GLU A 26 4.23 17.92 -11.29
N LYS A 27 3.66 16.74 -11.02
CA LYS A 27 2.80 16.47 -9.85
C LYS A 27 3.54 15.75 -8.73
N ARG A 28 4.84 15.47 -8.91
CA ARG A 28 5.67 14.63 -8.04
C ARG A 28 5.07 13.23 -7.84
N TRP A 29 4.35 12.70 -8.83
CA TRP A 29 3.85 11.33 -8.78
C TRP A 29 4.91 10.35 -9.25
N LEU A 30 5.07 9.28 -8.47
CA LEU A 30 5.96 8.17 -8.80
C LEU A 30 5.26 7.17 -9.72
N PRO A 31 6.02 6.32 -10.43
CA PRO A 31 5.44 5.20 -11.14
C PRO A 31 4.66 4.31 -10.17
N ALA A 32 3.50 3.81 -10.58
CA ALA A 32 2.63 3.03 -9.71
C ALA A 32 1.98 1.85 -10.42
N TYR A 33 1.76 0.78 -9.67
CA TYR A 33 0.90 -0.34 -10.03
C TYR A 33 -0.42 -0.25 -9.30
N TYR A 34 -1.50 -0.63 -9.97
CA TYR A 34 -2.83 -0.73 -9.38
C TYR A 34 -3.38 -2.14 -9.64
N PHE A 35 -3.81 -2.79 -8.57
CA PHE A 35 -4.28 -4.17 -8.59
C PHE A 35 -5.68 -4.29 -8.01
N ASP A 36 -6.43 -5.23 -8.56
CA ASP A 36 -7.56 -5.83 -7.87
C ASP A 36 -7.04 -6.99 -7.01
N ILE A 37 -7.56 -7.10 -5.79
CA ILE A 37 -7.32 -8.26 -4.93
C ILE A 37 -8.42 -9.27 -5.23
N CYS A 38 -8.06 -10.45 -5.72
CA CYS A 38 -9.00 -11.49 -6.14
C CYS A 38 -8.80 -12.79 -5.35
N LEU A 39 -9.89 -13.48 -5.04
CA LEU A 39 -9.85 -14.90 -4.62
C LEU A 39 -9.48 -15.78 -5.81
N LEU A 40 -9.08 -17.03 -5.55
CA LEU A 40 -8.68 -17.97 -6.60
C LEU A 40 -9.79 -18.30 -7.63
N ASP A 41 -11.06 -18.10 -7.26
CA ASP A 41 -12.20 -18.27 -8.18
C ASP A 41 -12.45 -17.03 -9.07
N GLY A 42 -11.63 -15.99 -8.95
CA GLY A 42 -11.74 -14.74 -9.69
C GLY A 42 -12.59 -13.67 -9.01
N THR A 43 -13.21 -13.96 -7.87
CA THR A 43 -14.01 -12.98 -7.12
C THR A 43 -13.12 -11.84 -6.61
N LYS A 44 -13.41 -10.60 -7.05
CA LYS A 44 -12.76 -9.40 -6.51
C LYS A 44 -13.25 -9.11 -5.09
N VAL A 45 -12.32 -8.90 -4.18
CA VAL A 45 -12.57 -8.65 -2.75
C VAL A 45 -11.99 -7.32 -2.24
N GLY A 46 -11.32 -6.58 -3.11
CA GLY A 46 -10.71 -5.30 -2.79
C GLY A 46 -9.76 -4.82 -3.87
N HIS A 47 -8.95 -3.84 -3.50
CA HIS A 47 -7.92 -3.24 -4.37
C HIS A 47 -6.68 -2.91 -3.54
N CYS A 48 -5.55 -2.85 -4.23
CA CYS A 48 -4.31 -2.33 -3.65
C CYS A 48 -3.44 -1.71 -4.72
N ASP A 49 -2.51 -0.85 -4.31
CA ASP A 49 -1.61 -0.18 -5.22
C ASP A 49 -0.22 -0.01 -4.61
N LEU A 50 0.79 0.04 -5.47
CA LEU A 50 2.21 0.11 -5.09
C LEU A 50 2.88 1.23 -5.89
N ARG A 51 3.37 2.24 -5.18
CA ARG A 51 4.17 3.36 -5.73
C ARG A 51 5.66 3.03 -5.60
N ILE A 52 6.39 3.18 -6.70
CA ILE A 52 7.80 2.78 -6.82
C ILE A 52 8.72 3.98 -6.60
N GLY A 53 9.49 3.93 -5.51
CA GLY A 53 10.43 4.98 -5.10
C GLY A 53 9.97 5.71 -3.84
N HIS A 54 10.74 6.71 -3.43
CA HIS A 54 10.47 7.48 -2.22
C HIS A 54 10.50 8.98 -2.50
N ASN A 55 9.47 9.67 -2.03
CA ASN A 55 9.38 11.12 -1.93
C ASN A 55 8.42 11.52 -0.79
N GLU A 56 8.21 12.83 -0.61
CA GLU A 56 7.27 13.44 0.33
C GLU A 56 5.87 12.78 0.29
N LYS A 57 5.34 12.51 -0.90
CA LYS A 57 4.00 11.93 -1.09
C LYS A 57 3.94 10.48 -0.62
N THR A 58 4.94 9.65 -0.91
CA THR A 58 4.98 8.27 -0.39
C THR A 58 5.34 8.21 1.09
N TYR A 59 6.04 9.20 1.62
CA TYR A 59 6.33 9.27 3.05
C TYR A 59 5.05 9.50 3.85
N MET A 60 4.21 10.45 3.42
CA MET A 60 2.92 10.74 4.06
C MET A 60 1.80 9.76 3.68
N GLY A 61 1.69 9.41 2.40
CA GLY A 61 0.61 8.59 1.86
C GLY A 61 0.91 7.10 1.74
N GLY A 62 2.15 6.69 2.04
CA GLY A 62 2.63 5.31 1.89
C GLY A 62 3.03 4.95 0.46
N ASN A 63 3.95 4.00 0.35
CA ASN A 63 4.22 3.27 -0.89
C ASN A 63 3.09 2.30 -1.24
N ILE A 64 2.39 1.78 -0.24
CA ILE A 64 1.30 0.81 -0.45
C ILE A 64 -0.02 1.39 0.05
N GLY A 65 -1.02 1.37 -0.83
CA GLY A 65 -2.42 1.60 -0.49
C GLY A 65 -3.23 0.31 -0.63
N TYR A 66 -4.25 0.13 0.20
CA TYR A 66 -5.18 -0.99 0.08
C TYR A 66 -6.58 -0.67 0.62
N GLY A 67 -7.58 -1.38 0.09
CA GLY A 67 -8.96 -1.37 0.59
C GLY A 67 -9.60 -2.74 0.38
N ILE A 68 -10.25 -3.25 1.42
CA ILE A 68 -11.02 -4.51 1.37
C ILE A 68 -12.50 -4.18 1.46
N ASP A 69 -13.26 -4.76 0.52
CA ASP A 69 -14.71 -4.57 0.43
C ASP A 69 -15.38 -5.15 1.69
N GLU A 70 -16.43 -4.47 2.16
CA GLU A 70 -17.05 -4.75 3.46
C GLU A 70 -17.34 -6.23 3.76
N PRO A 71 -17.92 -7.02 2.82
CA PRO A 71 -18.23 -8.43 3.06
C PRO A 71 -16.99 -9.33 3.29
N TYR A 72 -15.81 -8.85 2.92
CA TYR A 72 -14.56 -9.63 2.94
C TYR A 72 -13.55 -9.15 4.00
N ARG A 73 -13.91 -8.13 4.79
CA ARG A 73 -13.09 -7.65 5.91
C ARG A 73 -12.95 -8.73 6.99
N GLY A 74 -11.94 -8.58 7.85
CA GLY A 74 -11.65 -9.54 8.93
C GLY A 74 -10.90 -10.82 8.50
N ARG A 75 -10.70 -11.05 7.20
CA ARG A 75 -10.02 -12.24 6.64
C ARG A 75 -8.52 -12.04 6.33
N ARG A 76 -7.98 -10.88 6.71
CA ARG A 76 -6.57 -10.49 6.53
C ARG A 76 -6.09 -10.41 5.07
N TYR A 77 -7.00 -10.24 4.11
CA TYR A 77 -6.62 -10.10 2.68
C TYR A 77 -5.71 -8.90 2.41
N ALA A 78 -5.89 -7.77 3.11
CA ALA A 78 -4.98 -6.63 3.00
C ALA A 78 -3.52 -6.99 3.36
N ALA A 79 -3.32 -7.70 4.48
CA ALA A 79 -1.99 -8.11 4.91
C ALA A 79 -1.35 -9.12 3.93
N LYS A 80 -2.16 -10.03 3.38
CA LYS A 80 -1.72 -10.97 2.35
C LYS A 80 -1.31 -10.24 1.07
N ALA A 81 -2.10 -9.26 0.62
CA ALA A 81 -1.79 -8.42 -0.54
C ALA A 81 -0.50 -7.62 -0.32
N CYS A 82 -0.30 -7.04 0.87
CA CYS A 82 0.95 -6.32 1.19
C CYS A 82 2.19 -7.19 1.02
N ARG A 83 2.15 -8.46 1.48
CA ARG A 83 3.28 -9.39 1.31
C ARG A 83 3.60 -9.69 -0.15
N LEU A 84 2.58 -9.79 -1.00
CA LEU A 84 2.80 -9.94 -2.45
C LEU A 84 3.39 -8.65 -3.05
N LEU A 85 2.92 -7.48 -2.62
CA LEU A 85 3.48 -6.19 -3.05
C LEU A 85 4.92 -5.97 -2.56
N PHE A 86 5.31 -6.51 -1.40
CA PHE A 86 6.70 -6.49 -0.93
C PHE A 86 7.63 -7.21 -1.91
N ALA A 87 7.24 -8.41 -2.38
CA ALA A 87 7.99 -9.13 -3.41
C ALA A 87 8.10 -8.32 -4.71
N GLN A 88 7.02 -7.63 -5.11
CA GLN A 88 7.06 -6.75 -6.28
C GLN A 88 7.97 -5.53 -6.08
N ALA A 89 7.97 -4.93 -4.88
CA ALA A 89 8.83 -3.81 -4.53
C ALA A 89 10.31 -4.21 -4.53
N GLN A 90 10.65 -5.41 -4.06
CA GLN A 90 12.02 -5.96 -4.11
C GLN A 90 12.53 -6.09 -5.54
N LYS A 91 11.68 -6.44 -6.52
CA LYS A 91 12.09 -6.47 -7.94
C LYS A 91 12.57 -5.10 -8.44
N HIS A 92 11.99 -4.03 -7.89
CA HIS A 92 12.42 -2.64 -8.14
C HIS A 92 13.59 -2.18 -7.27
N ARG A 93 14.21 -3.09 -6.50
CA ARG A 93 15.34 -2.82 -5.61
C ARG A 93 15.03 -1.80 -4.52
N LEU A 94 13.76 -1.70 -4.12
CA LEU A 94 13.42 -0.99 -2.89
C LEU A 94 13.93 -1.82 -1.70
N ASP A 95 14.61 -1.16 -0.78
CA ASP A 95 15.07 -1.71 0.49
C ASP A 95 13.98 -1.62 1.58
N HIS A 96 13.01 -0.73 1.38
CA HIS A 96 11.88 -0.55 2.28
C HIS A 96 10.66 0.06 1.59
N VAL A 97 9.52 -0.09 2.23
CA VAL A 97 8.26 0.57 1.88
C VAL A 97 7.62 1.22 3.10
N TYR A 98 6.90 2.32 2.86
CA TYR A 98 6.04 2.94 3.85
C TYR A 98 4.60 2.46 3.71
N ILE A 99 3.96 2.17 4.84
CA ILE A 99 2.51 2.02 4.95
C ILE A 99 2.05 3.03 6.00
N THR A 100 1.06 3.84 5.64
CA THR A 100 0.52 4.84 6.57
C THR A 100 -0.94 4.55 6.92
N CYS A 101 -1.31 4.87 8.15
CA CYS A 101 -2.70 4.79 8.60
C CYS A 101 -3.03 5.96 9.52
N THR A 102 -4.31 6.29 9.65
CA THR A 102 -4.74 7.32 10.60
C THR A 102 -4.55 6.81 12.05
N PRO A 103 -4.23 7.67 13.03
CA PRO A 103 -3.97 7.24 14.40
C PRO A 103 -5.16 6.59 15.11
N ASP A 104 -6.38 6.98 14.73
CA ASP A 104 -7.64 6.42 15.22
C ASP A 104 -7.90 5.00 14.67
N ASN A 105 -7.22 4.59 13.60
CA ASN A 105 -7.30 3.24 13.05
C ASN A 105 -6.38 2.27 13.81
N ILE A 106 -6.75 1.99 15.06
CA ILE A 106 -6.02 1.09 15.97
C ILE A 106 -5.82 -0.30 15.35
N ALA A 107 -6.81 -0.80 14.59
CA ALA A 107 -6.74 -2.11 13.95
C ALA A 107 -5.63 -2.15 12.87
N SER A 108 -5.53 -1.12 12.03
CA SER A 108 -4.47 -1.03 11.01
C SER A 108 -3.10 -0.83 11.65
N ALA A 109 -3.01 0.00 12.69
CA ALA A 109 -1.78 0.20 13.45
C ALA A 109 -1.23 -1.12 14.01
N ARG A 110 -2.05 -1.86 14.76
CA ARG A 110 -1.68 -3.18 15.29
C ARG A 110 -1.32 -4.18 14.20
N THR A 111 -2.03 -4.13 13.06
CA THR A 111 -1.72 -5.00 11.93
C THR A 111 -0.33 -4.70 11.38
N CYS A 112 0.05 -3.43 11.27
CA CYS A 112 1.38 -3.04 10.80
C CYS A 112 2.47 -3.51 11.78
N GLU A 113 2.29 -3.27 13.08
CA GLU A 113 3.23 -3.69 14.12
C GLU A 113 3.44 -5.22 14.13
N ILE A 114 2.35 -6.00 14.10
CA ILE A 114 2.40 -7.47 14.06
C ILE A 114 3.05 -7.98 12.77
N ALA A 115 2.85 -7.26 11.66
CA ALA A 115 3.44 -7.60 10.37
C ALA A 115 4.94 -7.26 10.27
N GLY A 116 5.55 -6.71 11.33
CA GLY A 116 6.97 -6.34 11.37
C GLY A 116 7.25 -4.91 10.89
N GLY A 117 6.22 -4.07 10.76
CA GLY A 117 6.38 -2.65 10.47
C GLY A 117 6.89 -1.90 11.69
N GLU A 118 7.98 -1.16 11.51
CA GLU A 118 8.53 -0.28 12.53
C GLU A 118 7.79 1.06 12.48
N LEU A 119 7.18 1.48 13.60
CA LEU A 119 6.59 2.81 13.70
C LEU A 119 7.71 3.85 13.68
N VAL A 120 7.78 4.64 12.60
CA VAL A 120 8.76 5.71 12.45
C VAL A 120 8.33 6.93 13.25
N GLU A 121 7.11 7.41 13.00
CA GLU A 121 6.53 8.55 13.71
C GLU A 121 5.01 8.64 13.55
N VAL A 122 4.42 9.58 14.30
CA VAL A 122 3.07 10.07 14.09
C VAL A 122 3.17 11.50 13.57
N ALA A 123 3.07 11.67 12.26
CA ALA A 123 3.26 12.95 11.59
C ALA A 123 1.94 13.71 11.44
N ALA A 124 2.00 15.04 11.52
CA ALA A 124 0.91 15.90 11.09
C ALA A 124 0.82 15.90 9.56
N VAL A 125 -0.39 15.80 9.02
CA VAL A 125 -0.62 15.89 7.58
C VAL A 125 -0.52 17.37 7.18
N PRO A 126 0.37 17.75 6.25
CA PRO A 126 0.47 19.14 5.78
C PRO A 126 -0.83 19.64 5.16
N GLU A 127 -1.16 20.93 5.34
CA GLU A 127 -2.42 21.51 4.83
C GLU A 127 -2.55 21.48 3.30
N ASP A 128 -1.42 21.51 2.60
CA ASP A 128 -1.32 21.41 1.14
C ASP A 128 -1.36 19.96 0.63
N ASN A 129 -1.42 18.98 1.54
CA ASN A 129 -1.54 17.57 1.18
C ASN A 129 -3.01 17.21 0.89
N GLU A 130 -3.23 16.42 -0.16
CA GLU A 130 -4.56 15.90 -0.56
C GLU A 130 -5.29 15.21 0.62
N MET A 131 -4.56 14.51 1.48
CA MET A 131 -5.11 13.85 2.66
C MET A 131 -5.71 14.83 3.68
N TYR A 132 -5.22 16.07 3.74
CA TYR A 132 -5.76 17.09 4.63
C TYR A 132 -7.17 17.52 4.22
N ALA A 133 -7.39 17.64 2.90
CA ALA A 133 -8.69 17.92 2.32
C ALA A 133 -9.70 16.78 2.57
N GLU A 134 -9.23 15.54 2.72
CA GLU A 134 -10.03 14.38 3.12
C GLU A 134 -10.35 14.34 4.63
N GLY A 135 -9.93 15.35 5.39
CA GLY A 135 -10.17 15.44 6.84
C GLY A 135 -9.13 14.74 7.70
N LYS A 136 -8.09 14.13 7.11
CA LYS A 136 -6.99 13.53 7.87
C LYS A 136 -6.11 14.64 8.43
N ARG A 137 -5.73 14.53 9.70
CA ARG A 137 -4.88 15.53 10.38
C ARG A 137 -3.53 14.96 10.81
N GLN A 138 -3.49 13.66 11.05
CA GLN A 138 -2.28 12.95 11.44
C GLN A 138 -2.26 11.59 10.76
N VAL A 139 -1.07 11.05 10.57
CA VAL A 139 -0.82 9.69 10.10
C VAL A 139 0.26 9.04 10.94
N LYS A 140 0.09 7.75 11.24
CA LYS A 140 1.16 6.87 11.70
C LYS A 140 1.91 6.36 10.48
N ILE A 141 3.22 6.53 10.47
CA ILE A 141 4.09 6.09 9.38
C ILE A 141 4.83 4.84 9.82
N TYR A 142 4.57 3.71 9.15
CA TYR A 142 5.30 2.47 9.38
C TYR A 142 6.28 2.20 8.25
N ARG A 143 7.51 1.86 8.61
CA ARG A 143 8.54 1.39 7.67
C ARG A 143 8.63 -0.13 7.73
N PHE A 144 8.57 -0.76 6.57
CA PHE A 144 8.81 -2.19 6.41
C PHE A 144 10.11 -2.37 5.63
N ALA A 145 11.09 -3.03 6.24
CA ALA A 145 12.27 -3.49 5.52
C ALA A 145 11.88 -4.66 4.59
N LEU A 146 12.44 -4.68 3.39
CA LEU A 146 12.19 -5.69 2.37
C LEU A 146 13.33 -6.70 2.26
#